data_AF-A0A061A778-F1
#
_entry.id   AF-A0A061A778-F1
#
_cell.length_a   1.000
_cell.length_b   1.000
_cell.length_c   1.000
_cell.angle_alpha   90.00
_cell.angle_beta   90.00
_cell.angle_gamma   90.00
#
_symmetry.space_group_name_H-M   'P 1'
#
loop_
_entity.id
_entity.type
_entity.pdbx_description
1 polymer ?
#
loop_
_entity_poly.entity_id
_entity_poly.type
_entity_poly.pdbx_seq_one_letter_code
_entity_poly.pdbx_strand_id
1 'polypeptide(L)'
;KTYFSDSVLSNTHSLFFHSFVDSFSLSVAYVQECIVGTGVNYRGRRSVTASGIKCQAWASPIPHEHNFLPRRNRKKDLRENYCRNPDNATSGPWCFTTDPNVRHQDCGVPQCSQGRTHTRMSISFF
;
A
#
# COMPACT_ATOMS: atom_id res chain seq x y z
N LYS A 1 41.77 -18.88 -3.95
CA LYS A 1 42.09 -20.22 -3.40
C LYS A 1 42.17 -20.07 -1.88
N THR A 2 41.37 -20.67 -1.00
CA THR A 2 40.34 -21.70 -1.12
C THR A 2 39.68 -21.74 0.29
N TYR A 3 38.35 -21.60 0.40
CA TYR A 3 37.38 -22.32 1.28
C TYR A 3 37.69 -22.53 2.79
N PHE A 4 36.76 -22.69 3.74
CA PHE A 4 35.32 -22.60 3.91
C PHE A 4 35.10 -22.85 5.42
N SER A 5 34.03 -22.28 5.98
CA SER A 5 33.57 -22.44 7.36
C SER A 5 33.27 -23.89 7.73
N ASP A 6 33.29 -24.25 9.02
CA ASP A 6 32.15 -24.90 9.70
C ASP A 6 32.47 -25.35 11.14
N SER A 7 31.53 -25.03 12.06
CA SER A 7 31.07 -25.82 13.25
C SER A 7 32.10 -26.14 14.37
N VAL A 8 31.87 -25.92 15.68
CA VAL A 8 30.78 -26.44 16.54
C VAL A 8 30.67 -25.60 17.85
N LEU A 9 29.58 -24.81 17.94
CA LEU A 9 28.63 -24.63 19.07
C LEU A 9 29.08 -24.38 20.53
N SER A 10 28.92 -23.14 21.00
CA SER A 10 28.47 -22.82 22.38
C SER A 10 27.09 -22.15 22.33
N ASN A 11 26.10 -22.88 22.84
CA ASN A 11 24.65 -22.74 22.63
C ASN A 11 23.91 -22.02 23.76
N THR A 12 23.96 -20.68 23.89
CA THR A 12 23.09 -20.00 24.88
C THR A 12 22.60 -18.58 24.54
N HIS A 13 22.84 -18.02 23.35
CA HIS A 13 22.43 -16.64 23.05
C HIS A 13 21.67 -16.43 21.73
N SER A 14 21.15 -17.50 21.11
CA SER A 14 20.49 -17.42 19.80
C SER A 14 19.08 -18.04 19.77
N LEU A 15 18.27 -17.79 20.80
CA LEU A 15 16.82 -18.09 20.78
C LEU A 15 15.92 -16.86 20.94
N PHE A 16 16.48 -15.67 21.15
CA PHE A 16 15.71 -14.42 21.19
C PHE A 16 15.71 -13.63 19.87
N PHE A 17 16.68 -13.87 18.97
CA PHE A 17 16.73 -13.14 17.69
C PHE A 17 15.94 -13.81 16.56
N HIS A 18 15.77 -15.14 16.59
CA HIS A 18 15.03 -15.86 15.56
C HIS A 18 13.51 -15.95 15.81
N SER A 19 13.02 -15.67 17.02
CA SER A 19 11.58 -15.60 17.28
C SER A 19 10.96 -14.22 16.99
N PHE A 20 11.76 -13.16 16.93
CA PHE A 20 11.27 -11.80 16.63
C PHE A 20 11.14 -11.53 15.12
N VAL A 21 12.04 -12.11 14.30
CA VAL A 21 12.02 -11.88 12.84
C VAL A 21 10.97 -12.75 12.14
N ASP A 22 10.50 -13.85 12.76
CA ASP A 22 9.36 -14.66 12.27
C ASP A 22 8.00 -14.32 12.92
N SER A 23 7.96 -13.46 13.96
CA SER A 23 6.70 -12.83 14.45
C SER A 23 6.42 -11.48 13.80
N PHE A 24 7.38 -10.90 13.06
CA PHE A 24 7.12 -9.89 12.04
C PHE A 24 6.56 -10.51 10.74
N SER A 25 5.85 -11.65 10.89
CA SER A 25 4.61 -12.00 10.20
C SER A 25 4.42 -11.38 8.82
N LEU A 26 4.84 -12.10 7.78
CA LEU A 26 3.92 -12.56 6.73
C LEU A 26 2.83 -11.56 6.26
N SER A 27 3.18 -10.30 6.01
CA SER A 27 2.25 -9.35 5.39
C SER A 27 2.94 -8.29 4.53
N VAL A 28 3.89 -8.67 3.68
CA VAL A 28 3.83 -8.09 2.33
C VAL A 28 2.62 -8.74 1.66
N ALA A 29 1.43 -8.35 2.12
CA ALA A 29 0.25 -8.39 1.27
C ALA A 29 0.72 -7.74 -0.01
N TYR A 30 0.54 -8.39 -1.16
CA TYR A 30 0.74 -7.76 -2.45
C TYR A 30 -0.25 -6.60 -2.53
N VAL A 31 0.10 -5.47 -1.90
CA VAL A 31 -0.63 -4.23 -1.97
C VAL A 31 -0.32 -3.80 -3.39
N GLN A 32 -1.36 -3.60 -4.21
CA GLN A 32 -1.18 -2.80 -5.40
C GLN A 32 -0.68 -1.44 -4.89
N GLU A 33 0.64 -1.20 -4.92
CA GLU A 33 1.29 -0.01 -4.35
C GLU A 33 1.25 1.16 -5.32
N CYS A 34 0.76 0.94 -6.54
CA CYS A 34 0.81 1.92 -7.59
C CYS A 34 -0.51 2.03 -8.36
N ILE A 35 -0.74 3.18 -8.99
CA ILE A 35 -1.92 3.49 -9.80
C ILE A 35 -1.54 3.70 -11.27
N VAL A 36 -2.47 3.43 -12.18
CA VAL A 36 -2.33 3.81 -13.59
C VAL A 36 -3.34 4.90 -13.89
N GLY A 37 -2.87 6.03 -14.43
CA GLY A 37 -3.71 7.19 -14.71
C GLY A 37 -4.31 7.76 -13.41
N THR A 38 -5.63 7.92 -13.36
CA THR A 38 -6.34 8.44 -12.17
C THR A 38 -6.51 7.40 -11.05
N GLY A 39 -6.24 6.11 -11.29
CA GLY A 39 -6.40 5.09 -10.25
C GLY A 39 -7.86 4.73 -9.92
N VAL A 40 -8.82 4.94 -10.82
CA VAL A 40 -10.22 4.48 -10.66
C VAL A 40 -10.32 2.96 -10.43
N ASN A 41 -9.42 2.22 -11.07
CA ASN A 41 -9.33 0.76 -10.95
C ASN A 41 -8.38 0.32 -9.84
N TYR A 42 -7.93 1.24 -8.98
CA TYR A 42 -7.09 0.90 -7.84
C TYR A 42 -7.85 -0.01 -6.87
N ARG A 43 -7.25 -1.16 -6.55
CA ARG A 43 -7.77 -2.18 -5.64
C ARG A 43 -6.80 -2.53 -4.51
N GLY A 44 -5.79 -1.67 -4.30
CA GLY A 44 -4.85 -1.83 -3.20
C GLY A 44 -5.50 -1.66 -1.83
N ARG A 45 -4.74 -2.01 -0.79
CA ARG A 45 -5.18 -2.00 0.61
C ARG A 45 -4.63 -0.81 1.41
N ARG A 46 -4.09 0.21 0.74
CA ARG A 46 -3.66 1.47 1.36
C ARG A 46 -4.86 2.08 2.10
N SER A 47 -4.68 2.41 3.36
CA SER A 47 -5.72 2.92 4.27
C SER A 47 -5.26 4.13 5.10
N VAL A 48 -4.23 4.80 4.60
CA VAL A 48 -3.66 6.03 5.17
C VAL A 48 -3.45 7.04 4.05
N THR A 49 -3.64 8.31 4.37
CA THR A 49 -3.48 9.43 3.44
C THR A 49 -2.00 9.73 3.18
N ALA A 50 -1.71 10.64 2.25
CA ALA A 50 -0.35 11.10 1.98
C ALA A 50 0.33 11.73 3.20
N SER A 51 -0.44 12.39 4.08
CA SER A 51 0.04 12.97 5.34
C SER A 51 0.12 11.97 6.50
N GLY A 52 -0.26 10.71 6.28
CA GLY A 52 -0.25 9.67 7.31
C GLY A 52 -1.50 9.60 8.18
N ILE A 53 -2.56 10.35 7.86
CA ILE A 53 -3.84 10.27 8.59
C ILE A 53 -4.56 8.98 8.21
N LYS A 54 -5.10 8.27 9.20
CA LYS A 54 -5.87 7.05 8.97
C LYS A 54 -7.18 7.36 8.24
N CYS A 55 -7.49 6.56 7.23
CA CYS A 55 -8.75 6.67 6.49
C CYS A 55 -9.94 6.23 7.36
N GLN A 56 -11.04 6.95 7.24
CA GLN A 56 -12.37 6.57 7.70
C GLN A 56 -12.93 5.46 6.79
N ALA A 57 -13.67 4.53 7.37
CA ALA A 57 -14.35 3.48 6.61
C ALA A 57 -15.45 4.07 5.73
N TRP A 58 -15.54 3.64 4.47
CA TRP A 58 -16.58 4.10 3.53
C TRP A 58 -18.00 3.74 3.97
N ALA A 59 -18.15 2.72 4.83
CA ALA A 59 -19.44 2.37 5.42
C ALA A 59 -19.77 3.20 6.68
N SER A 60 -18.80 3.92 7.25
CA SER A 60 -18.97 4.74 8.45
C SER A 60 -19.39 6.16 8.07
N PRO A 61 -20.40 6.73 8.74
CA PRO A 61 -20.74 8.16 8.61
C PRO A 61 -19.91 9.07 9.54
N ILE A 62 -18.99 8.52 10.34
CA ILE A 62 -18.22 9.26 11.37
C ILE A 62 -16.72 9.17 11.08
N PRO A 63 -15.94 10.27 11.26
CA PRO A 63 -16.38 11.63 11.61
C PRO A 63 -17.06 12.41 10.47
N HIS A 64 -16.85 12.01 9.21
CA HIS A 64 -17.34 12.74 8.06
C HIS A 64 -18.53 12.03 7.41
N GLU A 65 -19.72 12.61 7.53
CA GLU A 65 -20.90 12.09 6.84
C GLU A 65 -20.78 12.29 5.32
N HIS A 66 -21.16 11.29 4.52
CA HIS A 66 -21.01 11.31 3.08
C HIS A 66 -21.96 10.38 2.30
N ASN A 67 -22.15 10.67 1.01
CA ASN A 67 -22.99 9.87 0.10
C ASN A 67 -22.28 8.70 -0.59
N PHE A 68 -20.97 8.52 -0.38
CA PHE A 68 -20.15 7.44 -0.96
C PHE A 68 -20.32 6.11 -0.24
N LEU A 69 -21.57 5.65 -0.09
CA LEU A 69 -21.86 4.40 0.61
C LEU A 69 -21.62 3.18 -0.31
N PRO A 70 -21.03 2.08 0.18
CA PRO A 70 -20.76 0.88 -0.61
C PRO A 70 -22.05 0.27 -1.20
N ARG A 71 -23.16 0.35 -0.46
CA ARG A 71 -24.48 -0.12 -0.91
C ARG A 71 -24.98 0.60 -2.16
N ARG A 72 -24.72 1.91 -2.27
CA ARG A 72 -25.11 2.74 -3.42
C ARG A 72 -24.10 2.64 -4.57
N ASN A 73 -22.82 2.44 -4.26
CA ASN A 73 -21.72 2.46 -5.22
C ASN A 73 -21.06 1.09 -5.42
N ARG A 74 -21.85 0.05 -5.74
CA ARG A 74 -21.37 -1.35 -5.79
C ARG A 74 -20.21 -1.60 -6.76
N LYS A 75 -20.11 -0.82 -7.84
CA LYS A 75 -19.05 -0.96 -8.86
C LYS A 75 -17.72 -0.30 -8.46
N LYS A 76 -17.67 0.48 -7.38
CA LYS A 76 -16.52 1.30 -6.98
C LYS A 76 -15.59 0.63 -5.95
N ASP A 77 -15.93 -0.59 -5.51
CA ASP A 77 -15.14 -1.35 -4.52
C ASP A 77 -14.80 -0.52 -3.26
N LEU A 78 -15.79 0.20 -2.72
CA LEU A 78 -15.66 0.98 -1.49
C LEU A 78 -15.66 0.04 -0.28
N ARG A 79 -14.57 -0.70 -0.07
CA ARG A 79 -14.43 -1.67 1.02
C ARG A 79 -13.59 -1.08 2.15
N GLU A 80 -13.98 -1.41 3.38
CA GLU A 80 -13.30 -0.98 4.60
C GLU A 80 -13.01 0.53 4.57
N ASN A 81 -11.77 0.92 4.84
CA ASN A 81 -11.24 2.27 4.75
C ASN A 81 -10.14 2.39 3.69
N TYR A 82 -10.22 1.60 2.61
CA TYR A 82 -9.18 1.61 1.58
C TYR A 82 -9.30 2.82 0.66
N CYS A 83 -8.17 3.37 0.23
CA CYS A 83 -8.13 4.48 -0.72
C CYS A 83 -8.79 4.09 -2.04
N ARG A 84 -9.71 4.92 -2.54
CA ARG A 84 -10.43 4.69 -3.80
C ARG A 84 -10.63 6.00 -4.53
N ASN A 85 -10.92 5.92 -5.84
CA ASN A 85 -11.21 7.09 -6.65
C ASN A 85 -12.61 6.95 -7.30
N PRO A 86 -13.70 7.18 -6.54
CA PRO A 86 -15.06 7.04 -7.06
C PRO A 86 -15.46 8.16 -8.03
N ASP A 87 -14.89 9.35 -7.90
CA ASP A 87 -15.18 10.57 -8.65
C ASP A 87 -14.25 10.79 -9.86
N ASN A 88 -13.28 9.91 -10.08
CA ASN A 88 -12.27 10.03 -11.15
C ASN A 88 -11.43 11.32 -11.02
N ALA A 89 -11.10 11.72 -9.79
CA ALA A 89 -10.22 12.84 -9.49
C ALA A 89 -8.83 12.64 -10.13
N THR A 90 -8.26 13.72 -10.66
CA THR A 90 -6.92 13.72 -11.28
C THR A 90 -5.79 13.55 -10.26
N SER A 91 -6.03 13.87 -8.99
CA SER A 91 -5.08 13.67 -7.88
C SER A 91 -4.86 12.20 -7.51
N GLY A 92 -5.75 11.30 -7.93
CA GLY A 92 -5.65 9.86 -7.66
C GLY A 92 -6.62 9.36 -6.59
N PRO A 93 -6.36 8.15 -6.02
CA PRO A 93 -7.16 7.61 -4.93
C PRO A 93 -7.08 8.44 -3.66
N TRP A 94 -8.24 8.64 -3.03
CA TRP A 94 -8.40 9.38 -1.80
C TRP A 94 -9.29 8.61 -0.82
N CYS A 95 -9.39 9.11 0.40
CA CYS A 95 -10.33 8.61 1.39
C CYS A 95 -10.83 9.75 2.29
N PHE A 96 -11.98 9.54 2.95
CA PHE A 96 -12.34 10.35 4.11
C PHE A 96 -11.34 10.06 5.23
N THR A 97 -11.00 11.07 6.04
CA THR A 97 -10.01 10.88 7.10
C THR A 97 -10.68 10.67 8.46
N THR A 98 -9.93 10.17 9.43
CA THR A 98 -10.39 10.07 10.82
C THR A 98 -10.20 11.37 11.60
N ASP A 99 -9.52 12.36 11.03
CA ASP A 99 -9.37 13.69 11.62
C ASP A 99 -10.61 14.54 11.30
N PRO A 100 -11.35 15.07 12.30
CA PRO A 100 -12.52 15.91 12.07
C PRO A 100 -12.19 17.23 11.35
N ASN A 101 -10.94 17.68 11.35
CA ASN A 101 -10.51 18.90 10.66
C ASN A 101 -10.19 18.67 9.18
N VAL A 102 -9.92 17.43 8.78
CA VAL A 102 -9.55 17.07 7.40
C VAL A 102 -10.61 16.14 6.83
N ARG A 103 -11.56 16.69 6.07
CA ARG A 103 -12.67 15.91 5.53
C ARG A 103 -12.23 14.72 4.67
N HIS A 104 -11.38 14.97 3.69
CA HIS A 104 -10.81 13.97 2.81
C HIS A 104 -9.42 14.39 2.36
N GLN A 105 -8.59 13.43 1.99
CA GLN A 105 -7.27 13.69 1.45
C GLN A 105 -6.86 12.58 0.48
N ASP A 106 -6.00 12.91 -0.46
CA ASP A 106 -5.36 11.93 -1.33
C ASP A 106 -4.46 10.98 -0.53
N CYS A 107 -4.27 9.78 -1.07
CA CYS A 107 -3.45 8.75 -0.43
C CYS A 107 -2.00 8.73 -0.89
N GLY A 108 -1.60 9.65 -1.78
CA GLY A 108 -0.23 9.72 -2.30
C GLY A 108 0.23 8.43 -2.99
N VAL A 109 -0.68 7.70 -3.64
CA VAL A 109 -0.33 6.44 -4.30
C VAL A 109 0.48 6.76 -5.57
N PRO A 110 1.73 6.28 -5.71
CA PRO A 110 2.57 6.59 -6.85
C PRO A 110 2.03 6.01 -8.15
N GLN A 111 2.37 6.62 -9.28
CA GLN A 111 2.12 6.00 -10.58
C GLN A 111 2.93 4.71 -10.69
N CYS A 112 2.31 3.66 -11.25
CA CYS A 112 3.06 2.49 -11.63
C CYS A 112 4.11 2.95 -12.63
N SER A 113 5.37 2.62 -12.38
CA SER A 113 6.32 2.58 -13.48
C SER A 113 5.75 1.55 -14.46
N GLN A 114 5.04 2.03 -15.50
CA GLN A 114 4.96 1.28 -16.74
C GLN A 114 6.39 0.92 -17.00
N GLY A 115 6.66 -0.39 -16.93
CA GLY A 115 7.98 -0.90 -16.59
C GLY A 115 9.03 -0.05 -17.27
N ARG A 116 10.15 0.22 -16.58
CA ARG A 116 11.38 0.46 -17.32
C ARG A 116 11.33 -0.60 -18.41
N THR A 117 11.07 -0.18 -19.65
CA THR A 117 11.67 -0.87 -20.74
C THR A 117 13.10 -0.86 -20.26
N HIS A 118 13.61 -2.05 -19.91
CA HIS A 118 14.95 -2.31 -20.36
C HIS A 118 14.86 -2.00 -21.86
N THR A 119 15.03 -0.72 -22.24
CA THR A 119 15.90 -0.38 -23.33
C THR A 119 17.02 -1.33 -23.06
N ARG A 120 17.07 -2.42 -23.84
CA ARG A 120 18.24 -3.27 -23.93
C ARG A 120 19.36 -2.24 -23.86
N MET A 121 20.10 -2.21 -22.76
CA MET A 121 21.45 -1.71 -22.85
C MET A 121 22.05 -2.73 -23.81
N SER A 122 21.95 -2.41 -25.10
CA SER A 122 22.83 -2.93 -26.10
C SER A 122 24.17 -2.46 -25.59
N ILE A 123 24.82 -3.31 -24.79
CA ILE A 123 26.24 -3.20 -24.53
C ILE A 123 26.83 -3.47 -25.91
N SER A 124 26.97 -2.41 -26.69
CA SER A 124 27.81 -2.40 -27.88
C SER A 124 29.23 -2.49 -27.36
N PHE A 125 29.75 -3.72 -27.27
CA PHE A 125 31.20 -3.92 -27.20
C PHE A 125 31.76 -3.43 -28.54
N PHE A 126 32.46 -2.30 -28.50
CA PHE A 126 33.45 -1.93 -29.51
C PHE A 126 34.74 -2.70 -29.26
#